data_AF-A0A7L2RWZ3-F1
#
_entry.id   AF-A0A7L2RWZ3-F1
#
_cell.length_a   1.000
_cell.length_b   1.000
_cell.length_c   1.000
_cell.angle_alpha   90.00
_cell.angle_beta   90.00
_cell.angle_gamma   90.00
#
_symmetry.space_group_name_H-M   'P 1'
#
loop_
_entity.id
_entity.type
_entity.pdbx_description
1 polymer ?
#
loop_
_entity_poly.entity_id
_entity_poly.type
_entity_poly.pdbx_seq_one_letter_code
_entity_poly.pdbx_strand_id
1 'polypeptide(L)'
;STAILLYLARKFKTPDHWYPSDLQKRARVDEYLAWQHTNIRAKASKVFLSKVLLPLITGQPLSAEKHEAVTEDLNVILKQFEEKFLQDKPFIAGSEISLADIVALVELMQVSINPSAAGYASWADQAREW
;
A
#
# COMPACT_ATOMS: atom_id res chain seq x y z
N SER A 1 -4.58 1.11 9.62
CA SER A 1 -5.25 0.00 10.33
C SER A 1 -6.71 -0.05 9.91
N THR A 2 -7.16 -1.18 9.36
CA THR A 2 -8.53 -1.35 8.84
C THR A 2 -9.59 -1.17 9.93
N ALA A 3 -9.43 -1.80 11.09
CA ALA A 3 -10.42 -1.76 12.16
C ALA A 3 -10.67 -0.33 12.69
N ILE A 4 -9.61 0.47 12.82
CA ILE A 4 -9.71 1.87 13.25
C ILE A 4 -10.46 2.70 12.21
N LEU A 5 -10.15 2.55 10.92
CA LEU A 5 -10.84 3.27 9.84
C LEU A 5 -12.33 2.95 9.81
N LEU A 6 -12.70 1.66 9.95
CA LEU A 6 -14.10 1.24 10.03
C LEU A 6 -14.80 1.80 11.27
N TYR A 7 -14.14 1.81 12.42
CA TYR A 7 -14.68 2.42 13.64
C TYR A 7 -14.94 3.92 13.45
N LEU A 8 -13.98 4.66 12.88
CA LEU A 8 -14.12 6.09 12.63
C LEU A 8 -15.27 6.37 11.65
N ALA A 9 -15.34 5.64 10.53
CA ALA A 9 -16.41 5.78 9.56
C ALA A 9 -17.80 5.59 10.18
N ARG A 10 -17.96 4.55 11.01
CA ARG A 10 -19.22 4.24 11.70
C ARG A 10 -19.54 5.22 12.82
N LYS A 11 -18.57 5.53 13.67
CA LYS A 11 -18.75 6.44 14.83
C LYS A 11 -19.13 7.84 14.40
N PHE A 12 -18.45 8.36 13.39
CA PHE A 12 -18.63 9.73 12.94
C PHE A 12 -19.64 9.86 11.78
N LYS A 13 -20.27 8.75 11.36
CA LYS A 13 -21.25 8.72 10.27
C LYS A 13 -20.73 9.46 9.04
N THR A 14 -19.51 9.10 8.61
CA THR A 14 -18.86 9.70 7.45
C THR A 14 -19.75 9.56 6.21
N PRO A 15 -19.58 10.40 5.17
CA PRO A 15 -20.28 10.23 3.90
C PRO A 15 -20.28 8.78 3.40
N ASP A 16 -21.41 8.33 2.85
CA ASP A 16 -21.68 6.90 2.58
C ASP A 16 -20.61 6.25 1.68
N HIS A 17 -20.09 6.99 0.70
CA HIS A 17 -19.08 6.50 -0.23
C HIS A 17 -17.80 5.94 0.44
N TRP A 18 -17.44 6.43 1.64
CA TRP A 18 -16.28 5.91 2.39
C TRP A 18 -16.46 4.44 2.79
N TYR A 19 -17.65 4.10 3.29
CA TYR A 19 -18.01 2.74 3.69
C TYR A 19 -19.48 2.47 3.34
N PRO A 20 -19.77 2.13 2.06
CA PRO A 20 -21.11 2.18 1.49
C PRO A 20 -22.13 1.37 2.26
N SER A 21 -23.38 1.83 2.30
CA SER A 21 -24.53 1.06 2.82
C SER A 21 -24.99 -0.04 1.86
N ASP A 22 -24.80 0.16 0.56
CA ASP A 22 -25.00 -0.88 -0.45
C ASP A 22 -24.11 -2.09 -0.17
N LEU A 23 -24.73 -3.27 -0.08
CA LEU A 23 -24.06 -4.49 0.35
C LEU A 23 -22.98 -4.94 -0.64
N GLN A 24 -23.18 -4.74 -1.95
CA GLN A 24 -22.22 -5.19 -2.97
C GLN A 24 -21.00 -4.27 -3.01
N LYS A 25 -21.20 -2.95 -2.95
CA LYS A 25 -20.11 -1.97 -2.83
C LYS A 25 -19.33 -2.17 -1.54
N ARG A 26 -20.03 -2.39 -0.42
CA ARG A 26 -19.39 -2.69 0.87
C ARG A 26 -18.56 -3.97 0.80
N ALA A 27 -19.09 -5.03 0.20
CA ALA A 27 -18.37 -6.29 0.04
C ALA A 27 -17.06 -6.10 -0.75
N ARG A 28 -17.05 -5.26 -1.79
CA ARG A 28 -15.82 -4.91 -2.53
C ARG A 28 -14.81 -4.16 -1.67
N VAL A 29 -15.26 -3.22 -0.84
CA VAL A 29 -14.39 -2.51 0.11
C VAL A 29 -13.79 -3.50 1.12
N ASP A 30 -14.62 -4.35 1.73
CA ASP A 30 -14.19 -5.34 2.70
C ASP A 30 -13.25 -6.38 2.09
N GLU A 31 -13.51 -6.84 0.86
CA GLU A 31 -12.65 -7.76 0.10
C GLU A 31 -11.25 -7.18 -0.06
N TYR A 32 -11.14 -5.93 -0.53
CA TYR A 32 -9.84 -5.27 -0.69
C TYR A 32 -9.13 -5.10 0.65
N LEU A 33 -9.84 -4.60 1.68
CA LEU A 33 -9.27 -4.35 3.00
C LEU A 33 -8.74 -5.62 3.68
N ALA A 34 -9.35 -6.78 3.41
CA ALA A 34 -8.87 -8.08 3.84
C ALA A 34 -7.68 -8.56 2.99
N TRP A 35 -7.78 -8.45 1.67
CA TRP A 35 -6.78 -8.92 0.73
C TRP A 35 -5.43 -8.18 0.86
N GLN A 36 -5.44 -6.86 1.07
CA GLN A 36 -4.19 -6.08 1.04
C GLN A 36 -3.15 -6.51 2.08
N HIS A 37 -3.59 -7.01 3.26
CA HIS A 37 -2.69 -7.24 4.40
C HIS A 37 -1.57 -8.22 4.09
N THR A 38 -1.88 -9.25 3.29
CA THR A 38 -0.94 -10.30 2.89
C THR A 38 -0.44 -10.13 1.45
N ASN A 39 -0.92 -9.10 0.74
CA ASN A 39 -0.58 -8.83 -0.66
C ASN A 39 0.20 -7.53 -0.77
N ILE A 40 -0.43 -6.43 -1.24
CA ILE A 40 0.27 -5.17 -1.52
C ILE A 40 1.07 -4.72 -0.30
N ARG A 41 0.47 -4.63 0.89
CA ARG A 41 1.16 -4.21 2.11
C ARG A 41 2.42 -5.03 2.39
N ALA A 42 2.30 -6.36 2.34
CA ALA A 42 3.40 -7.27 2.65
C ALA A 42 4.53 -7.17 1.60
N LYS A 43 4.18 -7.19 0.31
CA LYS A 43 5.15 -7.14 -0.79
C LYS A 43 5.80 -5.76 -0.91
N ALA A 44 5.03 -4.68 -0.80
CA ALA A 44 5.55 -3.31 -0.78
C ALA A 44 6.49 -3.07 0.41
N SER A 45 6.13 -3.56 1.61
CA SER A 45 7.01 -3.48 2.79
C SER A 45 8.32 -4.25 2.57
N LYS A 46 8.27 -5.41 1.91
CA LYS A 46 9.47 -6.19 1.56
C LYS A 46 10.39 -5.42 0.60
N VAL A 47 9.82 -4.75 -0.40
CA VAL A 47 10.55 -3.89 -1.34
C VAL A 47 11.18 -2.70 -0.63
N PHE A 48 10.43 -2.03 0.26
CA PHE A 48 10.95 -0.91 1.04
C PHE A 48 12.09 -1.36 1.96
N LEU A 49 11.90 -2.47 2.68
CA LEU A 49 12.93 -3.07 3.53
C LEU A 49 14.20 -3.40 2.72
N SER A 50 14.06 -3.98 1.53
CA SER A 50 15.19 -4.39 0.70
C SER A 50 15.90 -3.21 0.02
N LYS A 51 15.15 -2.26 -0.54
CA LYS A 51 15.73 -1.14 -1.30
C LYS A 51 16.22 0.00 -0.42
N VAL A 52 15.62 0.19 0.75
CA VAL A 52 15.87 1.36 1.60
C VAL A 52 16.47 0.94 2.93
N LEU A 53 15.72 0.23 3.77
CA LEU A 53 16.11 0.06 5.17
C LEU A 53 17.34 -0.83 5.36
N LEU A 54 17.42 -1.98 4.67
CA LEU A 54 18.58 -2.87 4.77
C LEU A 54 19.88 -2.19 4.33
N PRO A 55 19.97 -1.56 3.13
CA PRO A 55 21.17 -0.83 2.73
C PRO A 55 21.55 0.30 3.69
N LEU A 56 20.56 0.99 4.28
CA LEU A 56 20.83 2.06 5.26
C LEU A 56 21.49 1.53 6.54
N ILE A 57 21.09 0.34 7.01
CA ILE A 57 21.58 -0.32 8.22
C ILE A 57 22.91 -1.05 7.97
N THR A 58 23.00 -1.81 6.89
CA THR A 58 24.17 -2.68 6.60
C THR A 58 25.27 -1.96 5.82
N GLY A 59 24.96 -0.81 5.23
CA GLY A 59 25.85 -0.10 4.30
C GLY A 59 26.05 -0.82 2.96
N GLN A 60 25.34 -1.93 2.72
CA GLN A 60 25.51 -2.77 1.55
C GLN A 60 24.17 -3.00 0.84
N PRO A 61 24.06 -2.74 -0.47
CA PRO A 61 22.86 -3.03 -1.23
C PRO A 61 22.63 -4.55 -1.32
N LEU A 62 21.38 -4.99 -1.49
CA LEU A 62 21.14 -6.38 -1.88
C LEU A 62 21.75 -6.68 -3.27
N SER A 63 22.03 -7.96 -3.52
CA SER A 63 22.41 -8.43 -4.85
C SER A 63 21.30 -8.13 -5.86
N ALA A 64 21.71 -7.93 -7.13
CA ALA A 64 20.78 -7.66 -8.22
C ALA A 64 19.68 -8.72 -8.34
N GLU A 65 20.05 -10.01 -8.23
CA GLU A 65 19.12 -11.14 -8.25
C GLU A 65 18.03 -11.05 -7.17
N LYS A 66 18.40 -10.69 -5.93
CA LYS A 66 17.44 -10.55 -4.83
C LYS A 66 16.53 -9.34 -5.03
N HIS A 67 17.05 -8.25 -5.57
CA HIS A 67 16.25 -7.07 -5.91
C HIS A 67 15.23 -7.37 -7.01
N GLU A 68 15.65 -8.09 -8.04
CA GLU A 68 14.79 -8.51 -9.14
C GLU A 68 13.66 -9.43 -8.64
N ALA A 69 14.00 -10.47 -7.86
CA ALA A 69 13.01 -11.38 -7.28
C ALA A 69 11.97 -10.64 -6.42
N VAL A 70 12.40 -9.67 -5.60
CA VAL A 70 11.48 -8.87 -4.76
C VAL A 70 10.62 -7.91 -5.59
N THR A 71 11.17 -7.41 -6.70
CA THR A 71 10.42 -6.53 -7.62
C THR A 71 9.39 -7.32 -8.42
N GLU A 72 9.73 -8.53 -8.90
CA GLU A 72 8.82 -9.39 -9.63
C GLU A 72 7.65 -9.87 -8.76
N ASP A 73 7.94 -10.27 -7.51
CA ASP A 73 6.94 -10.57 -6.48
C ASP A 73 5.90 -9.44 -6.33
N LEU A 74 6.36 -8.19 -6.38
CA LEU A 74 5.48 -7.03 -6.29
C LEU A 74 4.71 -6.81 -7.59
N ASN A 75 5.35 -6.92 -8.76
CA ASN A 75 4.70 -6.75 -10.07
C ASN A 75 3.50 -7.69 -10.24
N VAL A 76 3.63 -8.95 -9.82
CA VAL A 76 2.53 -9.92 -9.83
C VAL A 76 1.34 -9.41 -9.02
N ILE A 77 1.59 -8.85 -7.84
CA ILE A 77 0.53 -8.33 -6.97
C ILE A 77 -0.07 -7.03 -7.50
N LEU A 78 0.73 -6.15 -8.10
CA LEU A 78 0.23 -4.93 -8.74
C LEU A 78 -0.65 -5.26 -9.94
N LYS A 79 -0.27 -6.27 -10.73
CA LYS A 79 -1.11 -6.78 -11.81
C LYS A 79 -2.44 -7.33 -11.29
N GLN A 80 -2.42 -8.11 -10.21
CA GLN A 80 -3.65 -8.58 -9.56
C GLN A 80 -4.50 -7.42 -9.04
N PHE A 81 -3.89 -6.38 -8.49
CA PHE A 81 -4.59 -5.17 -8.06
C PHE A 81 -5.33 -4.51 -9.23
N GLU A 82 -4.62 -4.29 -10.34
CA GLU A 82 -5.16 -3.67 -11.54
C GLU A 82 -6.28 -4.53 -12.16
N GLU A 83 -6.05 -5.82 -12.38
CA GLU A 83 -7.00 -6.69 -13.07
C GLU A 83 -8.21 -7.10 -12.22
N LYS A 84 -8.04 -7.22 -10.89
CA LYS A 84 -9.12 -7.67 -9.99
C LYS A 84 -9.87 -6.52 -9.35
N PHE A 85 -9.15 -5.53 -8.82
CA PHE A 85 -9.76 -4.51 -7.96
C PHE A 85 -10.07 -3.23 -8.73
N LEU A 86 -9.09 -2.64 -9.41
CA LEU A 86 -9.28 -1.37 -10.10
C LEU A 86 -10.02 -1.52 -11.42
N GLN A 87 -9.60 -2.46 -12.27
CA GLN A 87 -10.13 -2.71 -13.62
C GLN A 87 -10.18 -1.40 -14.44
N ASP A 88 -11.29 -1.15 -15.11
CA ASP A 88 -11.61 0.06 -15.87
C ASP A 88 -12.35 1.12 -15.02
N LYS A 89 -12.45 0.92 -13.70
CA LYS A 89 -13.16 1.83 -12.80
C LYS A 89 -12.23 2.93 -12.26
N PRO A 90 -12.78 4.11 -11.92
CA PRO A 90 -11.98 5.17 -11.31
C PRO A 90 -11.54 4.85 -9.86
N PHE A 91 -12.28 3.99 -9.14
CA PHE A 91 -11.98 3.60 -7.77
C PHE A 91 -12.26 2.10 -7.53
N ILE A 92 -11.66 1.53 -6.50
CA ILE A 92 -11.73 0.08 -6.20
C ILE A 92 -13.18 -0.39 -6.06
N ALA A 93 -14.00 0.37 -5.32
CA ALA A 93 -15.38 0.02 -5.05
C ALA A 93 -16.37 0.43 -6.16
N GLY A 94 -15.94 1.22 -7.17
CA GLY A 94 -16.83 1.71 -8.23
C GLY A 94 -16.48 3.12 -8.69
N SER A 95 -17.50 3.98 -8.75
CA SER A 95 -17.40 5.35 -9.28
C SER A 95 -16.94 6.39 -8.26
N GLU A 96 -16.88 6.05 -6.98
CA GLU A 96 -16.54 6.97 -5.88
C GLU A 96 -15.43 6.40 -5.01
N ILE A 97 -14.61 7.30 -4.47
CA ILE A 97 -13.52 6.95 -3.55
C ILE A 97 -14.06 6.31 -2.27
N SER A 98 -13.35 5.34 -1.72
CA SER A 98 -13.72 4.61 -0.52
C SER A 98 -12.53 4.42 0.43
N LEU A 99 -12.78 3.80 1.59
CA LEU A 99 -11.71 3.39 2.49
C LEU A 99 -10.70 2.44 1.83
N ALA A 100 -11.12 1.64 0.84
CA ALA A 100 -10.21 0.77 0.09
C ALA A 100 -9.14 1.59 -0.63
N ASP A 101 -9.53 2.69 -1.27
CA ASP A 101 -8.64 3.54 -2.06
C ASP A 101 -7.63 4.28 -1.18
N ILE A 102 -8.04 4.74 0.01
CA ILE A 102 -7.11 5.33 1.01
C ILE A 102 -6.03 4.32 1.39
N VAL A 103 -6.43 3.08 1.69
CA VAL A 103 -5.50 2.04 2.13
C VAL A 103 -4.56 1.67 0.99
N ALA A 104 -5.09 1.53 -0.24
CA ALA A 104 -4.28 1.27 -1.43
C ALA A 104 -3.25 2.36 -1.68
N LEU A 105 -3.65 3.62 -1.63
CA LEU A 105 -2.77 4.76 -1.87
C LEU A 105 -1.59 4.74 -0.89
N VAL A 106 -1.85 4.58 0.40
CA VAL A 106 -0.79 4.59 1.43
C VAL A 106 0.21 3.45 1.22
N GLU A 107 -0.24 2.30 0.76
CA GLU A 107 0.64 1.16 0.48
C GLU A 107 1.44 1.35 -0.80
N LEU A 108 0.83 1.85 -1.87
CA LEU A 108 1.51 2.16 -3.13
C LEU A 108 2.54 3.28 -2.96
N MET A 109 2.28 4.25 -2.09
CA MET A 109 3.26 5.29 -1.76
C MET A 109 4.56 4.70 -1.20
N GLN A 110 4.52 3.57 -0.49
CA GLN A 110 5.75 2.93 0.01
C GLN A 110 6.63 2.39 -1.11
N VAL A 111 6.02 1.93 -2.20
CA VAL A 111 6.74 1.43 -3.39
C VAL A 111 7.35 2.59 -4.18
N SER A 112 6.66 3.72 -4.25
CA SER A 112 7.09 4.91 -4.98
C SER A 112 8.23 5.68 -4.28
N ILE A 113 8.62 5.28 -3.07
CA ILE A 113 9.77 5.85 -2.38
C ILE A 113 11.04 5.51 -3.15
N ASN A 114 11.58 6.51 -3.84
CA ASN A 114 12.92 6.44 -4.40
C ASN A 114 13.92 6.95 -3.34
N PRO A 115 14.83 6.09 -2.82
CA PRO A 115 15.84 6.51 -1.85
C PRO A 115 16.84 7.57 -2.40
N SER A 116 16.90 7.81 -3.71
CA SER A 116 17.68 8.91 -4.29
C SER A 116 16.96 10.26 -4.28
N ALA A 117 15.70 10.33 -3.84
CA ALA A 117 15.00 11.60 -3.68
C ALA A 117 15.60 12.40 -2.52
N ALA A 118 15.95 13.66 -2.77
CA ALA A 118 16.72 14.52 -1.86
C ALA A 118 16.17 14.61 -0.41
N GLY A 119 14.85 14.44 -0.21
CA GLY A 119 14.23 14.45 1.12
C GLY A 119 14.42 13.16 1.94
N TYR A 120 14.77 12.05 1.30
CA TYR A 120 14.98 10.76 1.98
C TYR A 120 16.35 10.65 2.63
N ALA A 121 17.38 11.21 1.99
CA ALA A 121 18.72 11.27 2.55
C ALA A 121 18.72 12.00 3.91
N SER A 122 18.03 13.14 4.02
CA SER A 122 17.99 13.90 5.28
C SER A 122 17.23 13.18 6.41
N TRP A 123 16.13 12.49 6.10
CA TRP A 123 15.42 11.67 7.07
C TRP A 123 16.26 10.46 7.50
N ALA A 124 16.93 9.80 6.55
CA ALA A 124 17.76 8.63 6.82
C ALA A 124 19.00 8.98 7.67
N ASP A 125 19.59 10.15 7.44
CA ASP A 125 20.70 10.65 8.24
C ASP A 125 20.25 10.98 9.66
N GLN A 126 19.08 11.62 9.84
CA GLN A 126 18.50 11.82 11.17
C GLN A 126 18.19 10.51 11.87
N ALA A 127 17.64 9.49 11.18
CA ALA A 127 17.28 8.22 11.79
C ALA A 127 18.49 7.39 12.27
N ARG A 128 19.70 7.64 11.74
CA ARG A 128 20.94 7.00 12.20
C ARG A 128 21.49 7.58 13.50
N GLU A 129 21.03 8.76 13.89
CA GLU A 129 21.47 9.44 15.12
C GLU A 129 20.70 9.01 16.38
N TRP A 130 19.68 8.14 16.23
CA TRP A 130 18.87 7.58 17.32
C TRP A 130 19.20 6.10 17.57
#